data_AF-A0A1I3DA66-F1
#
_entry.id   AF-A0A1I3DA66-F1
#
_cell.length_a   1.000
_cell.length_b   1.000
_cell.length_c   1.000
_cell.angle_alpha   90.00
_cell.angle_beta   90.00
_cell.angle_gamma   90.00
#
_symmetry.space_group_name_H-M   'P 1'
#
loop_
_entity.id
_entity.type
_entity.pdbx_description
1 polymer ?
#
loop_
_entity_poly.entity_id
_entity_poly.type
_entity_poly.pdbx_seq_one_letter_code
_entity_poly.pdbx_strand_id
1 'polypeptide(L)'
;MLTVAGFLYAMEFVADKIPYVDSAWDVVSTLVRPTAGAVIGVLLAGDADSLSQAVNGVVGGGTALASHLVKAGSRLAINSSPEPVSNVVASVTEDVVVLGLVWFAIDNPQAAAAIAGLLLAVGLVVLYLAARLVRRGWRRLRSKRVAGPGALA
;
A
#
# COMPACT_ATOMS: atom_id res chain seq x y z
N MET A 1 24.93 -3.98 -1.68
CA MET A 1 23.49 -3.86 -1.33
C MET A 1 22.90 -2.53 -1.80
N LEU A 2 23.53 -1.39 -1.53
CA LEU A 2 23.04 -0.07 -1.98
C LEU A 2 22.85 0.05 -3.50
N THR A 3 23.74 -0.54 -4.31
CA THR A 3 23.59 -0.55 -5.78
C THR A 3 22.35 -1.30 -6.24
N VAL A 4 22.05 -2.44 -5.64
CA VAL A 4 20.87 -3.26 -5.99
C VAL A 4 19.59 -2.57 -5.51
N ALA A 5 19.59 -2.03 -4.29
CA ALA A 5 18.46 -1.27 -3.76
C ALA A 5 18.17 -0.02 -4.62
N GLY A 6 19.22 0.73 -5.00
CA GLY A 6 19.10 1.89 -5.88
C GLY A 6 18.59 1.53 -7.27
N PHE A 7 19.04 0.40 -7.84
CA PHE A 7 18.53 -0.10 -9.12
C PHE A 7 17.05 -0.48 -9.04
N LEU A 8 16.64 -1.23 -8.01
CA LEU A 8 15.24 -1.61 -7.81
C LEU A 8 14.35 -0.39 -7.56
N TYR A 9 14.83 0.60 -6.82
CA TYR A 9 14.12 1.87 -6.65
C TYR A 9 13.99 2.64 -7.96
N ALA A 10 15.05 2.70 -8.78
CA ALA A 10 14.99 3.34 -10.09
C ALA A 10 14.00 2.63 -11.03
N MET A 11 13.97 1.30 -11.01
CA MET A 11 12.97 0.51 -11.73
C MET A 11 11.56 0.82 -11.26
N GLU A 12 11.30 0.86 -9.95
CA GLU A 12 9.99 1.20 -9.40
C GLU A 12 9.57 2.62 -9.80
N PHE A 13 10.49 3.59 -9.70
CA PHE A 13 10.24 4.97 -10.11
C PHE A 13 9.86 5.10 -11.59
N VAL A 14 10.42 4.25 -12.47
CA VAL A 14 10.05 4.21 -13.90
C VAL A 14 8.73 3.45 -14.09
N ALA A 15 8.55 2.31 -13.43
CA ALA A 15 7.33 1.50 -13.51
C ALA A 15 6.09 2.29 -13.09
N ASP A 16 6.21 3.12 -12.06
CA ASP A 16 5.16 4.02 -11.55
C ASP A 16 4.60 4.98 -12.60
N LYS A 17 5.35 5.25 -13.68
CA LYS A 17 4.95 6.20 -14.73
C LYS A 17 4.20 5.55 -15.88
N ILE A 18 4.20 4.22 -15.99
CA ILE A 18 3.57 3.48 -17.08
C ILE A 18 2.34 2.75 -16.54
N PRO A 19 1.11 3.18 -16.91
CA PRO A 19 -0.12 2.47 -16.56
C PRO A 19 -0.01 1.00 -16.97
N TYR A 20 -0.57 0.08 -16.17
CA TYR A 20 -0.47 -1.39 -16.30
C TYR A 20 0.86 -2.04 -15.87
N VAL A 21 2.02 -1.46 -16.18
CA VAL A 21 3.31 -1.96 -15.66
C VAL A 21 3.33 -1.84 -14.15
N ASP A 22 2.91 -0.67 -13.66
CA ASP A 22 2.63 -0.40 -12.26
C ASP A 22 1.74 -1.47 -11.61
N SER A 23 0.57 -1.73 -12.19
CA SER A 23 -0.39 -2.70 -11.63
C SER A 23 0.15 -4.13 -11.61
N ALA A 24 0.93 -4.53 -12.63
CA ALA A 24 1.58 -5.85 -12.64
C ALA A 24 2.66 -5.95 -11.56
N TRP A 25 3.42 -4.88 -11.34
CA TRP A 25 4.42 -4.80 -10.29
C TRP A 25 3.79 -4.82 -8.89
N ASP A 26 2.65 -4.17 -8.70
CA ASP A 26 1.88 -4.21 -7.46
C ASP A 26 1.41 -5.64 -7.09
N VAL A 27 1.07 -6.46 -8.09
CA VAL A 27 0.70 -7.87 -7.86
C VAL A 27 1.89 -8.65 -7.30
N VAL A 28 3.07 -8.51 -7.90
CA VAL A 28 4.30 -9.18 -7.40
C VAL A 28 4.67 -8.66 -6.02
N SER A 29 4.60 -7.34 -5.82
CA SER A 29 4.91 -6.67 -4.56
C SER A 29 3.99 -7.07 -3.40
N THR A 30 2.78 -7.54 -3.69
CA THR A 30 1.84 -8.05 -2.67
C THR A 30 2.39 -9.28 -1.93
N LEU A 31 3.32 -10.03 -2.53
CA LEU A 31 4.00 -11.15 -1.88
C LEU A 31 5.39 -10.75 -1.38
N VAL A 32 6.16 -10.07 -2.23
CA VAL A 32 7.56 -9.75 -1.91
C VAL A 32 7.68 -8.81 -0.70
N ARG A 33 6.87 -7.75 -0.65
CA ARG A 33 6.96 -6.73 0.42
C ARG A 33 6.58 -7.27 1.79
N PRO A 34 5.47 -8.01 1.97
CA PRO A 34 5.15 -8.62 3.26
C PRO A 34 6.19 -9.64 3.72
N THR A 35 6.73 -10.45 2.81
CA THR A 35 7.82 -11.39 3.15
C THR A 35 9.06 -10.65 3.62
N ALA A 36 9.49 -9.61 2.89
CA ALA A 36 10.63 -8.79 3.31
C ALA A 36 10.38 -8.10 4.66
N GLY A 37 9.18 -7.54 4.86
CA GLY A 37 8.79 -6.92 6.13
C GLY A 37 8.81 -7.91 7.29
N ALA A 38 8.34 -9.15 7.08
CA ALA A 38 8.37 -10.19 8.10
C ALA A 38 9.80 -10.59 8.46
N VAL A 39 10.66 -10.77 7.46
CA VAL A 39 12.09 -11.06 7.68
C VAL A 39 12.75 -9.92 8.47
N ILE A 40 12.52 -8.65 8.09
CA ILE A 40 13.05 -7.50 8.83
C ILE A 40 12.54 -7.49 10.27
N GLY A 41 11.25 -7.76 10.50
CA GLY A 41 10.67 -7.84 11.84
C GLY A 41 11.35 -8.90 12.71
N VAL A 42 11.58 -10.10 12.18
CA VAL A 42 12.32 -11.16 12.88
C VAL A 42 13.76 -10.73 13.16
N LEU A 43 14.46 -10.14 12.18
CA LEU A 43 15.85 -9.70 12.35
C LEU A 43 15.98 -8.59 13.41
N LEU A 44 15.01 -7.67 13.48
CA LEU A 44 14.98 -6.62 14.51
C LEU A 44 14.70 -7.17 15.92
N ALA A 45 14.08 -8.33 16.03
CA ALA A 45 13.86 -9.00 17.31
C ALA A 45 15.17 -9.53 17.93
N GLY A 46 16.21 -9.76 17.12
CA GLY A 46 17.52 -10.25 17.57
C GLY A 46 17.41 -11.56 18.36
N ASP A 47 18.09 -11.62 19.51
CA ASP A 47 18.14 -12.81 20.39
C ASP A 47 16.89 -12.99 21.28
N ALA A 48 15.78 -12.35 20.95
CA ALA A 48 14.51 -12.55 21.65
C ALA A 48 14.02 -14.00 21.54
N ASP A 49 13.10 -14.39 22.43
CA ASP A 49 12.49 -15.72 22.40
C ASP A 49 11.67 -15.94 21.12
N SER A 50 11.40 -17.22 20.82
CA SER A 50 10.73 -17.62 19.58
C SER A 50 9.36 -16.97 19.40
N LEU A 51 8.63 -16.71 20.50
CA LEU A 51 7.35 -16.02 20.44
C LEU A 51 7.53 -14.55 20.03
N SER A 52 8.47 -13.83 20.63
CA SER A 52 8.73 -12.42 20.28
C SER A 52 9.24 -12.26 18.84
N GLN A 53 10.10 -13.18 18.38
CA GLN A 53 10.52 -13.22 16.97
C GLN A 53 9.33 -13.43 16.03
N ALA A 54 8.43 -14.37 16.36
CA ALA A 54 7.23 -14.62 15.57
C ALA A 54 6.28 -13.41 15.56
N VAL A 55 6.06 -12.76 16.70
CA VAL A 55 5.24 -11.54 16.81
C VAL A 55 5.83 -10.43 15.96
N ASN A 56 7.14 -10.16 16.06
CA ASN A 56 7.77 -9.10 15.28
C ASN A 56 7.76 -9.41 13.78
N GLY A 57 7.89 -10.68 13.38
CA GLY A 57 7.70 -11.11 12.00
C GLY A 57 6.29 -10.83 11.48
N VAL A 58 5.25 -11.15 12.28
CA VAL A 58 3.86 -10.85 11.92
C VAL A 58 3.62 -9.35 11.85
N VAL A 59 4.16 -8.56 12.79
CA VAL A 59 4.04 -7.10 12.80
C VAL A 59 4.71 -6.51 11.56
N GLY A 60 5.95 -6.89 11.26
CA GLY A 60 6.69 -6.41 10.10
C GLY A 60 6.02 -6.79 8.77
N GLY A 61 5.62 -8.05 8.61
CA GLY A 61 4.96 -8.50 7.39
C GLY A 61 3.55 -7.94 7.23
N GLY A 62 2.78 -7.89 8.31
CA GLY A 62 1.42 -7.36 8.34
C GLY A 62 1.36 -5.86 8.06
N THR A 63 2.27 -5.08 8.65
CA THR A 63 2.36 -3.63 8.39
C THR A 63 2.79 -3.34 6.95
N ALA A 64 3.74 -4.12 6.40
CA ALA A 64 4.14 -4.02 4.99
C ALA A 64 2.98 -4.37 4.03
N LEU A 65 2.23 -5.44 4.30
CA LEU A 65 1.03 -5.80 3.53
C LEU A 65 -0.03 -4.72 3.60
N ALA A 66 -0.35 -4.24 4.80
CA ALA A 66 -1.35 -3.20 5.01
C ALA A 66 -0.98 -1.91 4.24
N SER A 67 0.27 -1.48 4.31
CA SER A 67 0.78 -0.31 3.58
C SER A 67 0.68 -0.51 2.06
N HIS A 68 1.04 -1.70 1.56
CA HIS A 68 0.92 -2.03 0.14
C HIS A 68 -0.52 -1.99 -0.35
N LEU A 69 -1.48 -2.50 0.43
CA LEU A 69 -2.90 -2.45 0.09
C LEU A 69 -3.44 -1.01 0.03
N VAL A 70 -2.97 -0.13 0.91
CA VAL A 70 -3.30 1.31 0.87
C VAL A 70 -2.76 1.96 -0.40
N LYS A 71 -1.50 1.67 -0.77
CA LYS A 71 -0.87 2.16 -2.01
C LYS A 71 -1.65 1.68 -3.24
N ALA A 72 -1.80 0.37 -3.41
CA ALA A 72 -2.48 -0.24 -4.54
C ALA A 72 -3.94 0.22 -4.67
N GLY A 73 -4.65 0.34 -3.54
CA GLY A 73 -6.02 0.86 -3.51
C GLY A 73 -6.13 2.32 -3.91
N SER A 74 -5.19 3.16 -3.47
CA SER A 74 -5.09 4.57 -3.89
C SER A 74 -4.81 4.68 -5.38
N ARG A 75 -3.90 3.86 -5.92
CA ARG A 75 -3.60 3.83 -7.36
C ARG A 75 -4.80 3.40 -8.19
N LEU A 76 -5.57 2.41 -7.74
CA LEU A 76 -6.81 2.03 -8.41
C LEU A 76 -7.82 3.20 -8.48
N ALA A 77 -7.92 3.98 -7.41
CA ALA A 77 -8.78 5.17 -7.38
C ALA A 77 -8.26 6.28 -8.33
N ILE A 78 -6.96 6.57 -8.33
CA ILE A 78 -6.36 7.60 -9.19
C ILE A 78 -6.41 7.17 -10.66
N ASN A 79 -6.08 5.92 -10.97
CA ASN A 79 -6.11 5.38 -12.34
C ASN A 79 -7.52 5.25 -12.93
N SER A 80 -8.58 5.46 -12.13
CA SER A 80 -9.96 5.54 -12.63
C SER A 80 -10.20 6.78 -13.50
N SER A 81 -9.35 7.83 -13.38
CA SER A 81 -9.30 8.98 -14.28
C SER A 81 -7.83 9.27 -14.61
N PRO A 82 -7.29 8.73 -15.73
CA PRO A 82 -5.86 8.76 -16.02
C PRO A 82 -5.40 10.16 -16.43
N GLU A 83 -5.17 11.02 -15.45
CA GLU A 83 -4.48 12.28 -15.64
C GLU A 83 -3.00 12.10 -15.25
N PRO A 84 -2.05 12.19 -16.21
CA PRO A 84 -0.63 11.93 -15.98
C PRO A 84 -0.05 12.71 -14.79
N VAL A 85 -0.55 13.94 -14.59
CA VAL A 85 -0.11 14.83 -13.51
C VAL A 85 -0.45 14.25 -12.14
N SER A 86 -1.65 13.71 -11.94
CA SER A 86 -2.09 13.18 -10.65
C SER A 86 -1.29 11.95 -10.23
N ASN A 87 -0.96 11.06 -11.16
CA ASN A 87 -0.11 9.90 -10.89
C ASN A 87 1.33 10.29 -10.53
N VAL A 88 1.91 11.23 -11.28
CA VAL A 88 3.27 11.71 -10.99
C VAL A 88 3.32 12.42 -9.64
N VAL A 89 2.37 13.31 -9.35
CA VAL A 89 2.29 14.02 -8.07
C VAL A 89 2.12 13.04 -6.91
N ALA A 90 1.24 12.04 -7.05
CA ALA A 90 1.04 11.04 -6.01
C ALA A 90 2.32 10.22 -5.74
N SER A 91 2.97 9.70 -6.79
CA SER A 91 4.21 8.91 -6.67
C SER A 91 5.36 9.73 -6.07
N VAL A 92 5.58 10.96 -6.55
CA VAL A 92 6.63 11.84 -5.99
C VAL A 92 6.34 12.23 -4.55
N THR A 93 5.08 12.49 -4.20
CA THR A 93 4.69 12.81 -2.82
C THR A 93 4.93 11.62 -1.90
N GLU A 94 4.58 10.41 -2.33
CA GLU A 94 4.84 9.17 -1.59
C GLU A 94 6.34 9.01 -1.30
N ASP A 95 7.19 9.17 -2.32
CA ASP A 95 8.63 9.05 -2.19
C ASP A 95 9.23 10.09 -1.22
N VAL A 96 8.81 11.37 -1.34
CA VAL A 96 9.27 12.44 -0.46
C VAL A 96 8.86 12.17 0.99
N VAL A 97 7.63 11.70 1.21
CA VAL A 97 7.14 11.35 2.55
C VAL A 97 7.92 10.18 3.13
N VAL A 98 8.17 9.12 2.35
CA VAL A 98 8.96 7.96 2.80
C VAL A 98 10.38 8.37 3.15
N LEU A 99 11.07 9.12 2.27
CA LEU A 99 12.43 9.58 2.51
C LEU A 99 12.52 10.48 3.75
N GLY A 100 11.58 11.41 3.90
CA GLY A 100 11.50 12.29 5.07
C GLY A 100 11.26 11.51 6.37
N LEU A 101 10.34 10.55 6.35
CA LEU A 101 10.01 9.73 7.52
C LEU A 101 11.16 8.79 7.90
N VAL A 102 11.83 8.18 6.92
CA VAL A 102 13.02 7.33 7.16
C VAL A 102 14.16 8.15 7.74
N TRP A 103 14.41 9.35 7.21
CA TRP A 103 15.41 10.25 7.76
C TRP A 103 15.07 10.67 9.21
N PHE A 104 13.81 11.05 9.46
CA PHE A 104 13.34 11.41 10.80
C PHE A 104 13.41 10.24 11.79
N ALA A 105 13.22 9.00 11.32
CA ALA A 105 13.30 7.79 12.15
C ALA A 105 14.70 7.54 12.72
N ILE A 106 15.76 8.07 12.09
CA ILE A 106 17.14 7.95 12.58
C ILE A 106 17.32 8.72 13.89
N ASP A 107 16.76 9.93 13.96
CA ASP A 107 16.90 10.81 15.13
C ASP A 107 15.79 10.59 16.16
N ASN A 108 14.56 10.32 15.70
CA ASN A 108 13.37 10.23 16.55
C ASN A 108 12.55 8.96 16.25
N PRO A 109 13.08 7.74 16.53
CA PRO A 109 12.48 6.48 16.11
C PRO A 109 11.06 6.25 16.66
N GLN A 110 10.81 6.63 17.92
CA GLN A 110 9.49 6.45 18.54
C GLN A 110 8.43 7.37 17.93
N ALA A 111 8.79 8.64 17.68
CA ALA A 111 7.89 9.60 17.03
C ALA A 111 7.63 9.20 15.57
N ALA A 112 8.67 8.76 14.84
CA ALA A 112 8.52 8.26 13.48
C ALA A 112 7.60 7.04 13.41
N ALA A 113 7.72 6.10 14.36
CA ALA A 113 6.83 4.95 14.46
C ALA A 113 5.37 5.36 14.72
N ALA A 114 5.15 6.34 15.61
CA ALA A 114 3.81 6.87 15.88
C ALA A 114 3.20 7.54 14.63
N ILE A 115 3.98 8.34 13.91
CA ILE A 115 3.56 8.98 12.66
C ILE A 115 3.25 7.93 11.58
N ALA A 116 4.13 6.94 11.40
CA ALA A 116 3.93 5.84 10.47
C ALA A 116 2.64 5.06 10.78
N GLY A 117 2.43 4.74 12.06
CA GLY A 117 1.22 4.06 12.53
C GLY A 117 -0.05 4.87 12.27
N LEU A 118 0.00 6.18 12.51
CA LEU A 118 -1.13 7.09 12.23
C LEU A 118 -1.43 7.15 10.73
N LEU A 119 -0.42 7.36 9.88
CA LEU A 119 -0.59 7.41 8.43
C LEU A 119 -1.17 6.10 7.90
N LEU A 120 -0.68 4.95 8.39
CA LEU A 120 -1.20 3.64 8.03
C LEU A 120 -2.66 3.47 8.45
N ALA A 121 -3.00 3.87 9.69
CA ALA A 121 -4.38 3.81 10.18
C ALA A 121 -5.33 4.67 9.33
N VAL A 122 -4.95 5.91 9.03
CA VAL A 122 -5.72 6.81 8.16
C VAL A 122 -5.89 6.20 6.77
N GLY A 123 -4.81 5.69 6.18
CA GLY A 123 -4.82 5.02 4.88
C GLY A 123 -5.78 3.82 4.84
N LEU A 124 -5.76 2.97 5.87
CA LEU A 124 -6.65 1.82 5.99
C LEU A 124 -8.12 2.24 6.14
N VAL A 125 -8.39 3.30 6.92
CA VAL A 125 -9.75 3.86 7.07
C VAL A 125 -10.26 4.38 5.73
N VAL A 126 -9.45 5.17 5.01
CA VAL A 126 -9.81 5.70 3.69
C VAL A 126 -10.06 4.56 2.70
N LEU A 127 -9.17 3.57 2.64
CA LEU A 127 -9.31 2.39 1.79
C LEU A 127 -10.59 1.62 2.11
N TYR A 128 -10.88 1.39 3.39
CA TYR A 128 -12.10 0.70 3.84
C TYR A 128 -13.36 1.46 3.41
N LEU A 129 -13.39 2.79 3.62
CA LEU A 129 -14.53 3.62 3.23
C LEU A 129 -14.73 3.63 1.72
N ALA A 130 -13.66 3.77 0.93
CA ALA A 130 -13.69 3.69 -0.53
C ALA A 130 -14.25 2.34 -1.00
N ALA A 131 -13.71 1.24 -0.48
CA ALA A 131 -14.20 -0.11 -0.80
C ALA A 131 -15.68 -0.30 -0.43
N ARG A 132 -16.13 0.25 0.70
CA ARG A 132 -17.53 0.22 1.13
C ARG A 132 -18.44 0.98 0.17
N LEU A 133 -18.03 2.16 -0.30
CA LEU A 133 -18.78 2.97 -1.25
C LEU A 133 -18.92 2.26 -2.61
N VAL A 134 -17.83 1.72 -3.14
CA VAL A 134 -17.81 0.96 -4.40
C VAL A 134 -18.74 -0.26 -4.29
N ARG A 135 -18.62 -1.06 -3.22
CA ARG A 135 -19.48 -2.23 -2.99
C ARG A 135 -20.98 -1.85 -2.91
N ARG A 136 -21.31 -0.72 -2.29
CA ARG A 136 -22.70 -0.22 -2.23
C ARG A 136 -23.22 0.18 -3.61
N GLY A 137 -22.42 0.90 -4.40
CA GLY A 137 -22.76 1.27 -5.78
C GLY A 137 -23.00 0.04 -6.65
N TRP A 138 -22.11 -0.96 -6.56
CA TRP A 138 -22.24 -2.19 -7.34
C TRP A 138 -23.46 -3.04 -6.98
N ARG A 139 -23.81 -3.12 -5.69
CA ARG A 139 -25.06 -3.77 -5.26
C ARG A 139 -26.29 -3.10 -5.86
N ARG A 140 -26.35 -1.76 -5.84
CA ARG A 140 -27.45 -1.00 -6.44
C ARG A 140 -27.57 -1.23 -7.95
N LEU A 141 -26.44 -1.25 -8.67
CA LEU A 141 -26.42 -1.53 -10.11
C LEU A 141 -26.84 -2.96 -10.44
N ARG A 142 -26.40 -3.95 -9.64
CA ARG A 142 -26.86 -5.35 -9.78
C ARG A 142 -28.35 -5.51 -9.52
N SER A 143 -28.90 -4.89 -8.47
CA SER A 143 -30.34 -4.93 -8.18
C SER A 143 -31.18 -4.32 -9.31
N LYS A 144 -30.72 -3.22 -9.92
CA LYS A 144 -31.39 -2.62 -11.10
C LYS A 144 -31.32 -3.48 -12.36
N ARG A 145 -30.22 -4.24 -12.56
CA ARG A 145 -30.10 -5.18 -13.68
C ARG A 145 -30.97 -6.43 -13.51
N VAL A 146 -31.15 -6.92 -12.28
CA VAL A 146 -32.04 -8.06 -11.98
C VAL A 146 -33.52 -7.66 -12.09
N ALA A 147 -33.86 -6.41 -11.77
CA ALA A 147 -35.20 -5.85 -11.96
C ALA A 147 -35.48 -5.35 -13.40
N GLY A 148 -34.86 -5.96 -14.41
CA GLY A 148 -34.96 -5.54 -15.82
C GLY A 148 -36.39 -5.49 -16.40
N PRO A 149 -36.59 -4.91 -17.59
CA PRO A 149 -37.79 -4.21 -18.06
C PRO A 149 -39.13 -4.96 -18.16
N GLY A 150 -39.20 -6.24 -17.77
CA GLY A 150 -40.39 -7.08 -17.89
C GLY A 150 -41.39 -6.96 -16.74
N ALA A 151 -41.14 -6.12 -15.74
CA ALA A 151 -42.03 -5.95 -14.59
C ALA A 151 -43.20 -4.97 -14.82
N LEU A 152 -43.33 -4.42 -16.04
CA LEU A 152 -44.36 -3.45 -16.43
C LEU A 152 -45.15 -3.88 -17.70
N ALA A 153 -45.06 -5.15 -18.11
CA ALA A 153 -45.91 -5.74 -19.14
C ALA A 153 -46.91 -6.70 -18.49
#